data_AF-A0A960N162-F1
#
_entry.id   AF-A0A960N162-F1
#
_cell.length_a   1.000
_cell.length_b   1.000
_cell.length_c   1.000
_cell.angle_alpha   90.00
_cell.angle_beta   90.00
_cell.angle_gamma   90.00
#
_symmetry.space_group_name_H-M   'P 1'
#
loop_
_entity.id
_entity.type
_entity.pdbx_description
1 polymer ?
#
loop_
_entity_poly.entity_id
_entity_poly.type
_entity_poly.pdbx_seq_one_letter_code
_entity_poly.pdbx_strand_id
1 'polypeptide(L)'
;KRHIVHIDDVIHALDRMIDNPAAINEDFNIAGPAAFDYRSAAACLSEKTGLPTVEIPCPDYHSFEIDISKARERIGYTPRNDFATMADRAIAWRRDADSQSQ
;
A
#
# COMPACT_ATOMS: atom_id res chain seq x y z
N LYS A 1 0.57 -7.68 -11.07
CA LYS A 1 1.04 -6.56 -10.23
C LYS A 1 -0.13 -5.66 -9.88
N ARG A 2 -0.10 -5.13 -8.65
CA ARG A 2 -1.12 -4.23 -8.11
C ARG A 2 -0.45 -3.17 -7.24
N HIS A 3 -0.92 -1.92 -7.33
CA HIS A 3 -0.64 -0.90 -6.32
C HIS A 3 -1.81 -0.78 -5.35
N ILE A 4 -1.47 -0.52 -4.09
CA ILE A 4 -2.38 -0.08 -3.04
C ILE A 4 -1.77 1.15 -2.39
N VAL A 5 -2.54 1.87 -1.58
CA VAL A 5 -2.08 3.05 -0.85
C VAL A 5 -2.61 3.00 0.57
N HIS A 6 -1.77 3.34 1.55
CA HIS A 6 -2.20 3.46 2.94
C HIS A 6 -2.73 4.87 3.20
N ILE A 7 -3.66 5.00 4.13
CA ILE A 7 -4.20 6.32 4.50
C ILE A 7 -3.11 7.28 4.98
N ASP A 8 -2.14 6.81 5.77
CA ASP A 8 -0.99 7.64 6.21
C ASP A 8 -0.18 8.19 5.03
N ASP A 9 -0.04 7.41 3.96
CA ASP A 9 0.67 7.87 2.77
C ASP A 9 -0.17 8.89 1.98
N VAL A 10 -1.50 8.72 1.91
CA VAL A 10 -2.39 9.73 1.33
C VAL A 10 -2.31 11.04 2.12
N ILE A 11 -2.36 10.97 3.45
CA ILE A 11 -2.23 12.14 4.32
C ILE A 11 -0.88 12.81 4.09
N HIS A 12 0.20 12.03 4.01
CA HIS A 12 1.52 12.56 3.69
C HIS A 12 1.54 13.28 2.32
N ALA A 13 0.90 12.72 1.29
CA ALA A 13 0.82 13.39 0.00
C ALA A 13 0.06 14.73 0.08
N LEU A 14 -1.07 14.76 0.80
CA LEU A 14 -1.86 15.99 0.98
C LEU A 14 -1.07 17.05 1.76
N ASP A 15 -0.43 16.67 2.85
CA ASP A 15 0.46 17.54 3.64
C ASP A 15 1.55 18.16 2.77
N ARG A 16 2.13 17.38 1.85
CA ARG A 16 3.15 17.85 0.91
C ARG A 16 2.62 18.76 -0.20
N MET A 17 1.32 18.76 -0.46
CA MET A 17 0.69 19.63 -1.47
C MET A 17 0.25 20.96 -0.88
N ILE A 18 -0.11 20.99 0.41
CA ILE A 18 -0.53 22.22 1.09
C ILE A 18 0.64 23.22 1.12
N ASP A 19 0.36 24.46 0.75
CA ASP A 19 1.33 25.56 0.66
C ASP A 19 2.57 25.25 -0.19
N ASN A 20 2.46 24.30 -1.12
CA ASN A 20 3.53 23.93 -2.04
C ASN A 20 3.25 24.51 -3.44
N PRO A 21 4.00 25.53 -3.88
CA PRO A 21 3.82 26.11 -5.21
C PRO A 21 4.01 25.11 -6.35
N ALA A 22 4.83 24.06 -6.15
CA ALA A 22 5.06 23.01 -7.13
C ALA A 22 3.85 22.07 -7.32
N ALA A 23 2.84 22.16 -6.45
CA ALA A 23 1.61 21.39 -6.54
C ALA A 23 0.45 22.15 -7.23
N ILE A 24 0.59 23.46 -7.45
CA ILE A 24 -0.48 24.28 -8.04
C ILE A 24 -0.69 23.89 -9.52
N ASN A 25 -1.94 23.63 -9.91
CA ASN A 25 -2.33 23.20 -11.27
C ASN A 25 -1.66 21.90 -11.74
N GLU A 26 -1.23 21.05 -10.80
CA GLU A 26 -0.60 19.77 -11.09
C GLU A 26 -1.46 18.62 -10.55
N ASP A 27 -1.47 17.51 -11.27
CA ASP A 27 -2.03 16.23 -10.84
C ASP A 27 -0.92 15.27 -10.41
N PHE A 28 -1.19 14.44 -9.40
CA PHE A 28 -0.21 13.49 -8.89
C PHE A 28 -0.84 12.12 -8.66
N ASN A 29 -0.16 11.09 -9.16
CA ASN A 29 -0.46 9.72 -8.80
C ASN A 29 0.06 9.43 -7.39
N ILE A 30 -0.83 9.02 -6.49
CA ILE A 30 -0.50 8.67 -5.11
C ILE A 30 -0.73 7.17 -4.91
N ALA A 31 0.35 6.45 -4.61
CA ALA A 31 0.33 5.02 -4.36
C ALA A 31 1.42 4.63 -3.34
N GLY A 32 1.39 3.39 -2.87
CA GLY A 32 2.43 2.83 -2.00
C GLY A 32 3.80 2.73 -2.67
N PRO A 33 4.85 2.36 -1.92
CA PRO A 33 6.25 2.45 -2.37
C PRO A 33 6.58 1.65 -3.64
N ALA A 34 5.91 0.51 -3.83
CA ALA A 34 6.07 -0.40 -4.96
C ALA A 34 4.80 -1.23 -5.19
N ALA A 35 4.64 -1.71 -6.44
CA ALA A 35 3.62 -2.69 -6.77
C ALA A 35 3.99 -4.08 -6.22
N PHE A 36 2.99 -4.88 -5.88
CA PHE A 36 3.18 -6.26 -5.44
C PHE A 36 2.48 -7.26 -6.37
N ASP A 37 2.84 -8.53 -6.26
CA ASP A 37 2.15 -9.63 -6.93
C ASP A 37 1.25 -10.39 -5.94
N TYR A 38 0.08 -10.85 -6.38
CA TYR A 38 -0.87 -11.57 -5.51
C TYR A 38 -0.29 -12.88 -4.98
N ARG A 39 0.57 -13.57 -5.76
CA ARG A 39 1.27 -14.76 -5.28
C ARG A 39 2.23 -14.42 -4.14
N SER A 40 3.02 -13.35 -4.29
CA SER A 40 3.92 -12.89 -3.22
C SER A 40 3.15 -12.40 -1.98
N ALA A 41 2.01 -11.74 -2.17
CA ALA A 41 1.13 -11.31 -1.09
C ALA A 41 0.52 -12.49 -0.34
N ALA A 42 0.03 -13.49 -1.07
CA ALA A 42 -0.53 -14.71 -0.48
C ALA A 42 0.51 -15.49 0.32
N ALA A 43 1.73 -15.63 -0.21
CA ALA A 43 2.85 -16.25 0.50
C ALA A 43 3.20 -15.50 1.79
N CYS A 44 3.32 -14.17 1.73
CA CYS A 44 3.57 -13.31 2.89
C CYS A 44 2.50 -13.46 3.97
N LEU A 45 1.21 -13.46 3.59
CA LEU A 45 0.12 -13.65 4.55
C LEU A 45 0.10 -15.06 5.14
N SER A 46 0.38 -16.09 4.34
CA SER A 46 0.42 -17.48 4.79
C SER A 46 1.50 -17.69 5.84
N GLU A 47 2.70 -17.15 5.60
CA GLU A 47 3.81 -17.20 6.56
C GLU A 47 3.45 -16.53 7.89
N LYS A 48 2.81 -15.35 7.83
CA LYS A 48 2.47 -14.57 9.04
C LYS A 48 1.27 -15.11 9.82
N THR A 49 0.35 -15.81 9.16
CA THR A 49 -0.90 -16.30 9.78
C THR A 49 -0.92 -17.82 10.02
N GLY A 50 -0.03 -18.57 9.39
CA GLY A 50 -0.04 -20.04 9.39
C GLY A 50 -1.18 -20.64 8.57
N LEU A 51 -1.92 -19.83 7.80
CA LEU A 51 -3.07 -20.30 7.00
C LEU A 51 -2.62 -20.71 5.59
N PRO A 52 -3.14 -21.81 5.04
CA PRO A 52 -2.78 -22.26 3.71
C PRO A 52 -3.34 -21.34 2.61
N THR A 53 -2.64 -21.25 1.49
CA THR A 53 -3.09 -20.54 0.28
C THR A 53 -3.72 -21.51 -0.72
N VAL A 54 -4.77 -21.07 -1.42
CA VAL A 54 -5.38 -21.78 -2.55
C VAL A 54 -5.19 -20.97 -3.82
N GLU A 55 -4.72 -21.61 -4.89
CA GLU A 55 -4.59 -20.98 -6.20
C GLU A 55 -5.91 -21.04 -6.96
N ILE A 56 -6.40 -19.88 -7.39
CA ILE A 56 -7.60 -19.74 -8.21
C ILE A 56 -7.21 -19.07 -9.53
N PRO A 57 -7.33 -19.76 -10.68
CA PRO A 57 -7.07 -19.15 -11.98
C PRO A 57 -8.03 -17.99 -12.23
N CYS A 58 -7.49 -16.81 -12.56
CA CYS A 58 -8.25 -15.63 -12.94
C CYS A 58 -7.78 -15.15 -14.31
N PRO A 59 -8.37 -15.66 -15.41
CA PRO A 59 -7.91 -15.36 -16.77
C PRO A 59 -8.08 -13.88 -17.15
N ASP A 60 -9.06 -13.19 -16.57
CA ASP A 60 -9.34 -11.76 -16.83
C ASP A 60 -8.57 -10.81 -15.90
N TYR A 61 -7.50 -11.29 -15.25
CA TYR A 61 -6.69 -10.45 -14.37
C TYR A 61 -5.76 -9.52 -15.16
N HIS A 62 -5.96 -8.22 -14.98
CA HIS A 62 -5.11 -7.19 -15.56
C HIS A 62 -4.17 -6.60 -14.50
N SER A 63 -2.87 -6.85 -14.71
CA SER A 63 -1.79 -6.30 -13.91
C SER A 63 -1.53 -4.83 -14.26
N PHE A 64 -1.26 -4.00 -13.26
CA PHE A 64 -0.80 -2.63 -13.50
C PHE A 64 0.13 -2.13 -12.40
N GLU A 65 0.92 -1.13 -12.77
CA GLU A 65 1.77 -0.35 -11.87
C GLU A 65 1.47 1.14 -12.03
N ILE A 66 1.60 1.90 -10.94
CA ILE A 66 1.33 3.33 -10.94
C ILE A 66 2.66 4.05 -10.80
N ASP A 67 3.02 4.85 -11.79
CA ASP A 67 4.19 5.71 -11.70
C ASP A 67 3.91 6.89 -10.75
N ILE A 68 4.70 6.96 -9.67
CA ILE A 68 4.63 8.01 -8.64
C ILE A 68 5.87 8.93 -8.65
N SER A 69 6.70 8.85 -9.69
CA SER A 69 7.96 9.61 -9.78
C SER A 69 7.71 11.12 -9.74
N LYS A 70 6.68 11.61 -10.43
CA LYS A 70 6.26 13.03 -10.38
C LYS A 70 5.99 13.49 -8.95
N ALA A 71 5.28 12.69 -8.16
CA ALA A 71 4.97 13.03 -6.76
C ALA A 71 6.23 13.03 -5.89
N ARG A 72 7.11 12.04 -6.07
CA ARG A 72 8.41 11.97 -5.36
C ARG A 72 9.26 13.20 -5.63
N GLU A 73 9.37 13.59 -6.89
CA GLU A 73 10.27 14.66 -7.34
C GLU A 73 9.73 16.06 -7.04
N ARG A 74 8.44 16.32 -7.29
CA ARG A 74 7.85 17.66 -7.21
C ARG A 74 7.42 18.05 -5.81
N ILE A 75 6.85 17.11 -5.05
CA ILE A 75 6.27 17.39 -3.73
C ILE A 75 6.98 16.63 -2.60
N GLY A 76 8.05 15.87 -2.90
CA GLY A 76 8.77 15.12 -1.87
C GLY A 76 7.95 13.96 -1.29
N TYR A 77 6.97 13.44 -2.04
CA TYR A 77 6.12 12.34 -1.59
C TYR A 77 6.96 11.08 -1.38
N THR A 78 6.95 10.55 -0.15
CA THR A 78 7.79 9.43 0.28
C THR A 78 6.91 8.41 1.02
N PRO A 79 6.15 7.57 0.30
CA PRO A 79 5.29 6.58 0.92
C PRO A 79 6.12 5.58 1.73
N ARG A 80 5.57 5.10 2.85
CA ARG A 80 6.26 4.17 3.76
C ARG A 80 5.53 2.85 3.94
N ASN A 81 4.28 2.74 3.48
CA ASN A 81 3.46 1.58 3.75
C ASN A 81 3.35 0.71 2.50
N ASP A 82 4.27 -0.26 2.38
CA ASP A 82 4.15 -1.34 1.41
C ASP A 82 3.15 -2.42 1.90
N PHE A 83 2.89 -3.41 1.03
CA PHE A 83 1.96 -4.48 1.36
C PHE A 83 2.35 -5.25 2.63
N ALA A 84 3.65 -5.53 2.81
CA ALA A 84 4.12 -6.31 3.96
C ALA A 84 3.90 -5.53 5.28
N THR A 85 4.26 -4.25 5.29
CA THR A 85 4.06 -3.35 6.43
C THR A 85 2.59 -3.20 6.78
N MET A 86 1.72 -3.05 5.76
CA MET A 86 0.27 -3.01 5.96
C MET A 86 -0.26 -4.32 6.55
N ALA A 87 0.19 -5.47 6.04
CA ALA A 87 -0.20 -6.78 6.54
C ALA A 87 0.21 -6.96 8.01
N ASP A 88 1.43 -6.56 8.37
CA ASP A 88 1.93 -6.62 9.75
C ASP A 88 1.09 -5.77 10.70
N ARG A 89 0.78 -4.52 10.30
CA ARG A 89 -0.10 -3.63 11.08
C ARG A 89 -1.49 -4.21 11.27
N ALA A 90 -2.09 -4.77 10.22
CA ALA A 90 -3.43 -5.36 10.29
C ALA A 90 -3.48 -6.60 11.19
N ILE A 91 -2.46 -7.46 11.15
CA ILE A 91 -2.36 -8.64 12.01
C ILE A 91 -2.16 -8.23 13.47
N ALA A 92 -1.28 -7.26 13.74
CA ALA A 92 -1.07 -6.73 15.09
C ALA A 92 -2.35 -6.14 15.68
N TRP A 93 -3.05 -5.29 14.91
CA TRP A 93 -4.32 -4.72 15.32
C TRP A 93 -5.37 -5.79 15.68
N ARG A 94 -5.44 -6.88 14.89
CA ARG A 94 -6.37 -7.98 15.16
C ARG A 94 -6.01 -8.73 16.45
N ARG A 95 -4.72 -9.00 16.70
CA ARG A 95 -4.27 -9.66 17.94
C ARG A 95 -4.57 -8.82 19.19
N ASP A 96 -4.42 -7.51 19.09
CA ASP A 96 -4.71 -6.59 20.19
C ASP A 96 -6.21 -6.57 20.50
N ALA A 97 -7.06 -6.56 19.47
CA ALA A 97 -8.52 -6.61 19.62
C ALA A 97 -9.00 -7.91 20.28
N ASP A 98 -8.40 -9.05 19.92
CA ASP A 98 -8.71 -10.35 20.54
C ASP A 98 -8.26 -10.39 22.01
N SER A 99 -7.13 -9.76 22.33
CA SER A 99 -6.59 -9.69 23.70
C SER A 99 -7.39 -8.77 24.64
N GLN A 100 -8.08 -7.77 24.10
CA GLN A 100 -8.95 -6.85 24.85
C GLN A 100 -10.36 -7.41 25.09
N SER A 101 -10.71 -8.53 24.45
CA SER A 101 -12.01 -9.20 24.57
C SER A 101 -12.02 -10.36 25.58
N GLN A 102 -10.90 -10.59 26.27
CA GLN A 102 -10.70 -11.56 27.35
C GLN A 102 -10.45 -10.85 28.68
#